data_AF-A0A2D8CQX6-F1
#
_entry.id   AF-A0A2D8CQX6-F1
#
_cell.length_a   1.000
_cell.length_b   1.000
_cell.length_c   1.000
_cell.angle_alpha   90.00
_cell.angle_beta   90.00
_cell.angle_gamma   90.00
#
_symmetry.space_group_name_H-M   'P 1'
#
loop_
_entity.id
_entity.type
_entity.pdbx_description
1 polymer ?
#
loop_
_entity_poly.entity_id
_entity_poly.type
_entity_poly.pdbx_seq_one_letter_code
_entity_poly.pdbx_strand_id
1 'polypeptide(L)'
;EIKIIKNFKKALLMVAGSAVKKFNDKLGEQQEVLMNIADMINTIYLCESTLLRILKVSQNKLSDQFDAQKMMLQVLVYDSCDKMNKFGKNTVYSIAEGDEASMMILGLKRFTKHRGLDAISLRRKIAKQLIEANEYCF
;
A
#
# COMPACT_ATOMS: atom_id res chain seq x y z
N GLU A 1 1.46 4.79 9.47
CA GLU A 1 2.14 3.80 8.60
C GLU A 1 1.91 2.37 9.09
N ILE A 2 2.44 1.94 10.25
CA ILE A 2 2.31 0.55 10.77
C ILE A 2 0.87 0.01 10.71
N LYS A 3 -0.10 0.75 11.28
CA LYS A 3 -1.51 0.35 11.28
C LYS A 3 -2.10 0.21 9.87
N ILE A 4 -1.67 1.07 8.94
CA ILE A 4 -2.17 1.09 7.56
C ILE A 4 -1.63 -0.13 6.81
N ILE A 5 -0.33 -0.43 6.94
CA ILE A 5 0.28 -1.61 6.31
C ILE A 5 -0.34 -2.91 6.86
N LYS A 6 -0.63 -2.96 8.17
CA LYS A 6 -1.39 -4.09 8.75
C LYS A 6 -2.79 -4.21 8.13
N ASN A 7 -3.46 -3.10 7.84
CA ASN A 7 -4.75 -3.12 7.16
C ASN A 7 -4.65 -3.52 5.68
N PHE A 8 -3.57 -3.16 4.97
CA PHE A 8 -3.34 -3.63 3.60
C PHE A 8 -3.31 -5.16 3.53
N LYS A 9 -2.67 -5.82 4.50
CA LYS A 9 -2.68 -7.29 4.61
C LYS A 9 -4.10 -7.85 4.81
N LYS A 10 -4.94 -7.17 5.59
CA LYS A 10 -6.36 -7.54 5.74
C LYS A 10 -7.14 -7.38 4.43
N ALA A 11 -6.90 -6.29 3.70
CA ALA A 11 -7.49 -6.06 2.39
C ALA A 11 -7.10 -7.16 1.40
N LEU A 12 -5.80 -7.51 1.34
CA LEU A 12 -5.30 -8.61 0.51
C LEU A 12 -5.98 -9.94 0.86
N LEU A 13 -6.01 -10.31 2.14
CA LEU A 13 -6.61 -11.59 2.56
C LEU A 13 -8.10 -11.66 2.25
N MET A 14 -8.83 -10.55 2.41
CA MET A 14 -10.24 -10.45 2.03
C MET A 14 -10.43 -10.63 0.52
N VAL A 15 -9.66 -9.90 -0.30
CA VAL A 15 -9.78 -9.94 -1.76
C VAL A 15 -9.36 -11.30 -2.33
N ALA A 16 -8.16 -11.78 -1.97
CA ALA A 16 -7.63 -13.05 -2.45
C ALA A 16 -8.46 -14.24 -1.94
N GLY A 17 -8.89 -14.20 -0.67
CA GLY A 17 -9.75 -15.23 -0.10
C GLY A 17 -11.09 -15.35 -0.82
N SER A 18 -11.73 -14.22 -1.15
CA SER A 18 -12.97 -14.25 -1.94
C SER A 18 -12.75 -14.67 -3.39
N ALA A 19 -11.63 -14.30 -4.01
CA ALA A 19 -11.31 -14.72 -5.37
C ALA A 19 -11.13 -16.25 -5.46
N VAL A 20 -10.43 -16.85 -4.50
CA VAL A 20 -10.31 -18.32 -4.39
C VAL A 20 -11.67 -18.96 -4.18
N LYS A 21 -12.52 -18.40 -3.30
CA LYS A 21 -13.89 -18.94 -3.09
C LYS A 21 -14.75 -18.88 -4.36
N LYS A 22 -14.60 -17.84 -5.18
CA LYS A 22 -15.38 -17.65 -6.40
C LYS A 22 -14.96 -18.58 -7.54
N PHE A 23 -13.66 -18.67 -7.79
CA PHE A 23 -13.13 -19.38 -8.97
C PHE A 23 -12.56 -20.76 -8.65
N ASN A 24 -12.23 -21.03 -7.39
CA ASN A 24 -11.60 -22.27 -6.93
C ASN A 24 -10.41 -22.66 -7.82
N ASP A 25 -10.39 -23.89 -8.34
CA ASP A 25 -9.33 -24.40 -9.22
C ASP A 25 -9.14 -23.59 -10.51
N LYS A 26 -10.16 -22.81 -10.94
CA LYS A 26 -10.10 -21.96 -12.14
C LYS A 26 -9.50 -20.58 -11.90
N LEU A 27 -9.08 -20.25 -10.67
CA LEU A 27 -8.46 -18.95 -10.38
C LEU A 27 -7.22 -18.69 -11.26
N GLY A 28 -6.48 -19.75 -11.61
CA GLY A 28 -5.33 -19.70 -12.53
C GLY A 28 -5.66 -19.12 -13.91
N GLU A 29 -6.90 -19.23 -14.36
CA GLU A 29 -7.36 -18.73 -15.66
C GLU A 29 -7.76 -17.25 -15.60
N GLN A 30 -7.99 -16.70 -14.40
CA GLN A 30 -8.43 -15.31 -14.18
C GLN A 30 -7.21 -14.39 -14.01
N GLN A 31 -6.48 -14.19 -15.09
CA GLN A 31 -5.19 -13.50 -15.09
C GLN A 31 -5.28 -12.07 -14.55
N GLU A 32 -6.32 -11.31 -14.90
CA GLU A 32 -6.52 -9.93 -14.44
C GLU A 32 -6.81 -9.86 -12.93
N VAL A 33 -7.50 -10.86 -12.39
CA VAL A 33 -7.72 -11.01 -10.95
C VAL A 33 -6.41 -11.30 -10.24
N LEU A 34 -5.62 -12.23 -10.78
CA LEU A 34 -4.30 -12.58 -10.27
C LEU A 34 -3.34 -11.38 -10.31
N MET A 35 -3.35 -10.59 -11.40
CA MET A 35 -2.53 -9.38 -11.52
C MET A 35 -2.88 -8.35 -10.45
N ASN A 36 -4.17 -8.07 -10.22
CA ASN A 36 -4.58 -7.16 -9.14
C ASN A 36 -4.14 -7.67 -7.75
N ILE A 37 -4.24 -8.99 -7.50
CA ILE A 37 -3.79 -9.59 -6.23
C ILE A 37 -2.26 -9.46 -6.10
N ALA A 38 -1.51 -9.74 -7.17
CA ALA A 38 -0.06 -9.59 -7.21
C ALA A 38 0.36 -8.13 -6.96
N ASP A 39 -0.32 -7.16 -7.56
CA ASP A 39 -0.08 -5.74 -7.33
C ASP A 39 -0.35 -5.32 -5.88
N MET A 40 -1.38 -5.89 -5.23
CA MET A 40 -1.62 -5.70 -3.79
C MET A 40 -0.49 -6.29 -2.95
N ILE A 41 0.00 -7.50 -3.27
CA ILE A 41 1.13 -8.15 -2.59
C ILE A 41 2.40 -7.29 -2.72
N ASN A 42 2.72 -6.86 -3.94
CA ASN A 42 3.88 -6.03 -4.22
C ASN A 42 3.83 -4.70 -3.47
N THR A 43 2.65 -4.07 -3.42
CA THR A 43 2.44 -2.82 -2.68
C THR A 43 2.66 -3.01 -1.17
N ILE A 44 2.17 -4.12 -0.60
CA ILE A 44 2.41 -4.47 0.81
C ILE A 44 3.90 -4.68 1.05
N TYR A 45 4.56 -5.49 0.22
CA TYR A 45 5.96 -5.82 0.36
C TYR A 45 6.85 -4.56 0.33
N LEU A 46 6.60 -3.66 -0.61
CA LEU A 46 7.33 -2.40 -0.73
C LEU A 46 7.13 -1.51 0.50
N CYS A 47 5.88 -1.33 0.95
CA CYS A 47 5.59 -0.50 2.12
C CYS A 47 6.18 -1.08 3.40
N GLU A 48 6.06 -2.39 3.61
CA GLU A 48 6.56 -3.06 4.81
C GLU A 48 8.09 -3.06 4.85
N SER A 49 8.75 -3.37 3.73
CA SER A 49 10.22 -3.34 3.64
C SER A 49 10.75 -1.94 3.94
N THR A 50 10.12 -0.90 3.38
CA THR A 50 10.48 0.50 3.65
C THR A 50 10.28 0.87 5.11
N LEU A 51 9.15 0.47 5.72
CA LEU A 51 8.87 0.69 7.13
C LEU A 51 9.93 0.03 8.02
N LEU A 52 10.24 -1.24 7.79
CA LEU A 52 11.22 -1.98 8.59
C LEU A 52 12.63 -1.38 8.47
N ARG A 53 13.02 -0.92 7.28
CA ARG A 53 14.29 -0.20 7.09
C ARG A 53 14.33 1.07 7.93
N ILE A 54 13.28 1.88 7.90
CA ILE A 54 13.22 3.13 8.69
C ILE A 54 13.19 2.87 10.19
N LEU A 55 12.47 1.84 10.64
CA LEU A 55 12.49 1.44 12.05
C LEU A 55 13.90 1.01 12.49
N LYS A 56 14.63 0.27 11.64
CA LYS A 56 16.03 -0.10 11.91
C LYS A 56 16.94 1.13 11.98
N VAL A 57 16.82 2.07 11.04
CA VAL A 57 17.61 3.32 11.06
C VAL A 57 17.27 4.18 12.28
N SER A 58 16.00 4.23 12.70
CA SER A 58 15.54 5.00 13.87
C SER A 58 16.22 4.62 15.18
N GLN A 59 16.74 3.39 15.28
CA GLN A 59 17.42 2.90 16.47
C GLN A 59 18.82 3.54 16.62
N ASN A 60 19.40 3.99 15.51
CA ASN A 60 20.73 4.61 15.44
C ASN A 60 20.60 6.13 15.22
N LYS A 61 19.97 6.82 16.19
CA LYS A 61 19.45 8.22 16.21
C LYS A 61 20.39 9.39 15.81
N LEU A 62 21.45 9.18 15.03
CA LEU A 62 22.53 10.15 14.81
C LEU A 62 22.44 10.96 13.51
N SER A 63 21.35 10.89 12.70
CA SER A 63 21.32 11.60 11.41
C SER A 63 20.02 12.32 11.07
N ASP A 64 20.15 13.51 10.49
CA ASP A 64 19.07 14.29 9.85
C ASP A 64 18.43 13.56 8.66
N GLN A 65 19.12 12.56 8.10
CA GLN A 65 18.60 11.66 7.05
C GLN A 65 17.38 10.86 7.51
N PHE A 66 17.26 10.60 8.82
CA PHE A 66 16.11 9.89 9.39
C PHE A 66 14.78 10.60 9.09
N ASP A 67 14.77 11.93 9.12
CA ASP A 67 13.54 12.69 8.90
C ASP A 67 13.07 12.62 7.44
N ALA A 68 13.98 12.67 6.47
CA ALA A 68 13.62 12.56 5.06
C ALA A 68 13.19 11.14 4.66
N GLN A 69 13.90 10.09 5.12
CA GLN A 69 13.46 8.71 4.88
C GLN A 69 12.08 8.45 5.49
N LYS A 70 11.78 9.00 6.67
CA LYS A 70 10.44 8.96 7.27
C LYS A 70 9.40 9.66 6.40
N MET A 71 9.71 10.83 5.84
CA MET A 71 8.82 11.52 4.90
C MET A 71 8.56 10.68 3.64
N MET A 72 9.57 9.97 3.12
CA MET A 72 9.39 9.07 1.97
C MET A 72 8.40 7.95 2.28
N LEU A 73 8.50 7.33 3.45
CA LEU A 73 7.55 6.30 3.87
C LEU A 73 6.13 6.85 3.99
N GLN A 74 5.98 8.05 4.52
CA GLN A 74 4.65 8.69 4.63
C GLN A 74 4.03 8.88 3.25
N VAL A 75 4.79 9.44 2.30
CA VAL A 75 4.33 9.62 0.92
C VAL A 75 4.04 8.28 0.24
N LEU A 76 4.94 7.31 0.37
CA LEU A 76 4.77 5.97 -0.18
C LEU A 76 3.50 5.29 0.32
N VAL A 77 3.26 5.29 1.63
CA VAL A 77 2.08 4.65 2.24
C VAL A 77 0.81 5.40 1.84
N TYR A 78 0.86 6.74 1.76
CA TYR A 78 -0.26 7.56 1.32
C TYR A 78 -0.68 7.23 -0.12
N ASP A 79 0.25 7.21 -1.08
CA ASP A 79 -0.07 6.85 -2.47
C ASP A 79 -0.51 5.38 -2.58
N SER A 80 0.07 4.51 -1.75
CA SER A 80 -0.25 3.09 -1.73
C SER A 80 -1.66 2.80 -1.24
N CYS A 81 -2.24 3.66 -0.40
CA CYS A 81 -3.65 3.55 0.00
C CYS A 81 -4.58 3.56 -1.21
N ASP A 82 -4.36 4.48 -2.15
CA ASP A 82 -5.18 4.59 -3.36
C ASP A 82 -4.94 3.44 -4.32
N LYS A 83 -3.68 3.00 -4.48
CA LYS A 83 -3.33 1.82 -5.27
C LYS A 83 -4.03 0.57 -4.75
N MET A 84 -3.89 0.29 -3.44
CA MET A 84 -4.53 -0.85 -2.78
C MET A 84 -6.05 -0.83 -2.94
N ASN A 85 -6.67 0.35 -2.83
CA ASN A 85 -8.10 0.51 -3.03
C ASN A 85 -8.50 0.26 -4.50
N LYS A 86 -7.71 0.74 -5.47
CA LYS A 86 -7.97 0.53 -6.90
C LYS A 86 -7.92 -0.96 -7.27
N PHE A 87 -6.83 -1.65 -6.93
CA PHE A 87 -6.65 -3.07 -7.24
C PHE A 87 -7.74 -3.91 -6.58
N GLY A 88 -7.96 -3.71 -5.27
CA GLY A 88 -9.00 -4.43 -4.54
C GLY A 88 -10.40 -4.17 -5.10
N LYS A 89 -10.72 -2.93 -5.48
CA LYS A 89 -12.05 -2.58 -6.02
C LYS A 89 -12.29 -3.28 -7.37
N ASN A 90 -11.29 -3.27 -8.25
CA ASN A 90 -11.36 -3.95 -9.54
C ASN A 90 -11.60 -5.45 -9.35
N THR A 91 -10.87 -6.09 -8.44
CA THR A 91 -11.07 -7.52 -8.14
C THR A 91 -12.45 -7.77 -7.53
N VAL A 92 -12.88 -7.00 -6.52
CA VAL A 92 -14.17 -7.21 -5.85
C VAL A 92 -15.34 -7.19 -6.84
N TYR A 93 -15.38 -6.21 -7.74
CA TYR A 93 -16.45 -6.13 -8.73
C TYR A 93 -16.37 -7.19 -9.85
N SER A 94 -15.25 -7.91 -9.97
CA SER A 94 -15.15 -9.06 -10.88
C SER A 94 -15.61 -10.37 -10.24
N ILE A 95 -15.75 -10.43 -8.90
CA ILE A 95 -16.02 -11.69 -8.18
C ILE A 95 -17.34 -11.70 -7.41
N ALA A 96 -17.87 -10.52 -7.07
CA ALA A 96 -19.09 -10.35 -6.29
C ALA A 96 -19.98 -9.25 -6.89
N GLU A 97 -21.28 -9.34 -6.63
CA GLU A 97 -22.30 -8.38 -7.06
C GLU A 97 -23.25 -8.03 -5.90
N GLY A 98 -24.12 -7.03 -6.10
CA GLY A 98 -25.16 -6.65 -5.14
C GLY A 98 -24.64 -6.31 -3.73
N ASP A 99 -25.30 -6.86 -2.72
CA ASP A 99 -25.01 -6.59 -1.32
C ASP A 99 -23.65 -7.15 -0.88
N GLU A 100 -23.24 -8.31 -1.43
CA GLU A 100 -21.94 -8.91 -1.15
C GLU A 100 -20.81 -7.98 -1.60
N ALA A 101 -20.86 -7.50 -2.85
CA ALA A 101 -19.89 -6.55 -3.36
C ALA A 101 -19.88 -5.26 -2.51
N SER A 102 -21.05 -4.76 -2.16
CA SER A 102 -21.19 -3.53 -1.36
C SER A 102 -20.52 -3.66 0.01
N MET A 103 -20.69 -4.79 0.70
CA MET A 103 -20.02 -5.07 1.97
C MET A 103 -18.51 -5.18 1.82
N MET A 104 -18.03 -5.88 0.78
CA MET A 104 -16.60 -6.02 0.51
C MET A 104 -15.94 -4.67 0.21
N ILE A 105 -16.60 -3.82 -0.58
CA ILE A 105 -16.10 -2.47 -0.90
C ILE A 105 -16.05 -1.60 0.36
N LEU A 106 -17.03 -1.70 1.25
CA LEU A 106 -16.99 -0.97 2.53
C LEU A 106 -15.80 -1.43 3.39
N GLY A 107 -15.57 -2.74 3.48
CA GLY A 107 -14.40 -3.32 4.14
C GLY A 107 -13.09 -2.83 3.53
N LEU A 108 -12.98 -2.87 2.20
CA LEU A 108 -11.81 -2.41 1.46
C LEU A 108 -11.50 -0.94 1.76
N LYS A 109 -12.49 -0.06 1.62
CA LYS A 109 -12.35 1.38 1.93
C LYS A 109 -11.87 1.62 3.35
N ARG A 110 -12.34 0.85 4.34
CA ARG A 110 -11.90 0.96 5.73
C ARG A 110 -10.44 0.55 5.89
N PHE A 111 -9.99 -0.49 5.19
CA PHE A 111 -8.61 -0.96 5.26
C PHE A 111 -7.62 -0.08 4.50
N THR A 112 -8.07 0.62 3.46
CA THR A 112 -7.21 1.46 2.61
C THR A 112 -7.29 2.95 2.96
N LYS A 113 -8.09 3.35 3.96
CA LYS A 113 -8.24 4.76 4.36
C LYS A 113 -6.94 5.36 4.93
N HIS A 114 -6.55 6.51 4.41
CA HIS A 114 -5.55 7.41 5.01
C HIS A 114 -6.21 8.66 5.60
N ARG A 115 -5.61 9.28 6.62
CA ARG A 115 -6.12 10.50 7.29
C ARG A 115 -5.86 11.81 6.53
N GLY A 116 -5.50 11.74 5.25
CA GLY A 116 -4.93 12.86 4.50
C GLY A 116 -3.45 13.11 4.81
N LEU A 117 -2.72 13.64 3.82
CA LEU A 117 -1.30 13.97 3.90
C LEU A 117 -1.01 15.08 2.89
N ASP A 118 -0.27 16.11 3.29
CA ASP A 118 0.29 17.07 2.32
C ASP A 118 1.51 16.46 1.63
N ALA A 119 1.25 15.52 0.71
CA ALA A 119 2.30 14.82 -0.02
C ALA A 119 3.11 15.76 -0.92
N ILE A 120 2.55 16.91 -1.33
CA ILE A 120 3.27 17.90 -2.16
C ILE A 120 4.38 18.55 -1.34
N SER A 121 4.07 19.06 -0.15
CA SER A 121 5.06 19.67 0.74
C SER A 121 6.14 18.66 1.14
N LEU A 122 5.76 17.42 1.47
CA LEU A 122 6.73 16.38 1.81
C LEU A 122 7.66 16.03 0.64
N ARG A 123 7.12 15.87 -0.58
CA ARG A 123 7.94 15.63 -1.78
C ARG A 123 8.92 16.77 -2.04
N ARG A 124 8.53 18.04 -1.82
CA ARG A 124 9.43 19.19 -1.95
C ARG A 124 10.57 19.16 -0.94
N LYS A 125 10.30 18.79 0.32
CA LYS A 125 11.33 18.64 1.37
C LYS A 125 12.33 17.53 1.03
N ILE A 126 11.83 16.39 0.57
CA ILE A 126 12.68 15.26 0.11
C ILE A 126 13.54 15.70 -1.08
N ALA A 127 12.93 16.35 -2.09
CA ALA A 127 13.63 16.81 -3.28
C ALA A 127 14.74 17.82 -2.95
N LYS A 128 14.52 18.72 -1.99
CA LYS A 128 15.54 19.69 -1.57
C LYS A 128 16.83 19.01 -1.12
N GLN A 129 16.75 17.95 -0.31
CA GLN A 129 17.93 17.21 0.14
C GLN A 129 18.66 16.49 -0.99
N LEU A 130 17.92 15.90 -1.94
CA LEU A 130 18.51 15.28 -3.13
C LEU A 130 19.22 16.31 -4.01
N ILE A 131 18.63 17.49 -4.19
CA ILE A 131 19.21 18.58 -4.98
C ILE A 131 20.49 19.11 -4.32
N GLU A 132 20.47 19.32 -3.01
CA GLU A 132 21.63 19.78 -2.25
C GLU A 132 22.79 18.75 -2.28
N ALA A 133 22.47 17.45 -2.26
CA ALA A 133 23.48 16.39 -2.38
C ALA A 133 23.92 16.14 -3.84
N ASN A 134 23.08 16.49 -4.82
CA ASN A 134 23.25 16.18 -6.25
C ASN A 134 23.42 14.67 -6.55
N GLU A 135 22.90 13.81 -5.68
CA GLU A 135 22.90 12.35 -5.81
C GLU A 135 21.77 11.73 -4.96
N TYR A 136 21.61 10.41 -5.04
CA TYR A 136 20.71 9.69 -4.12
C TYR A 136 21.41 9.49 -2.76
N CYS A 137 21.05 10.31 -1.77
CA CYS A 137 21.74 10.41 -0.47
C CYS A 137 21.05 9.65 0.68
N PHE A 138 20.32 8.56 0.41
CA PHE A 138 19.49 7.83 1.40
C PHE A 138 19.71 6.31 1.48
#